data_AF-A0A7C1JIL7-F1
#
_entry.id   AF-A0A7C1JIL7-F1
#
_cell.length_a   1.000
_cell.length_b   1.000
_cell.length_c   1.000
_cell.angle_alpha   90.00
_cell.angle_beta   90.00
_cell.angle_gamma   90.00
#
_symmetry.space_group_name_H-M   'P 1'
#
loop_
_entity.id
_entity.type
_entity.pdbx_description
1 polymer ?
#
loop_
_entity_poly.entity_id
_entity_poly.type
_entity_poly.pdbx_seq_one_letter_code
_entity_poly.pdbx_strand_id
1 'polypeptide(L)'
;MGLISGILWAVLAVGATFMGWQTAQTPEQLSVHTGVIPALAFVWTITILALLPTPLREIIAMPVRWLRRHPILYWFIVLVYIAGALTIWTVKFQPTNGRWTTPVEYCLLLVAAWGLLFLLAYRFDRETLRAVGVRLGKSKLTGVMITLTTFVILFGAAEAWMRINYITTDAYGFTSMNYYWYTNFYWNSKNSLGYRDYEPTPDDPANPLRRVAIVGDSFAVGHGMNNIDLTFPQLLEQQLGGGWDVNLIAESGWDSDVEQYWLDQYPYQPEIVVLSYYLNDIDYLLTTPENNPDANFTFIENPILASFIRDWFFVPNYIYYNLLQFTSGQRNSNFVNDLVDAHMDDTIWSQQAAQLESLINYTNTNNQRLIVLVWPNLAGIDVSAPAVNRVSEFFTERGVQVVNMSEPLRPYTVTETIVNRFDTHPGPLAQQLAADALYAAIQNGE
;
A
#
# COMPACT_ATOMS: atom_id res chain seq x y z
N MET A 1 8.40 -30.07 33.16
CA MET A 1 8.72 -30.18 31.73
C MET A 1 9.65 -31.36 31.56
N GLY A 2 9.61 -32.04 30.41
CA GLY A 2 10.74 -32.88 30.02
C GLY A 2 11.99 -32.02 29.79
N LEU A 3 13.18 -32.60 29.88
CA LEU A 3 14.46 -31.89 29.69
C LEU A 3 14.47 -31.05 28.40
N ILE A 4 13.96 -31.61 27.30
CA ILE A 4 13.89 -30.97 25.98
C ILE A 4 13.01 -29.70 26.00
N SER A 5 11.80 -29.79 26.56
CA SER A 5 10.90 -28.62 26.64
C SER A 5 11.45 -27.52 27.53
N GLY A 6 12.20 -27.88 28.59
CA GLY A 6 12.86 -26.90 29.46
C GLY A 6 13.98 -26.15 28.76
N ILE A 7 14.80 -26.86 27.97
CA ILE A 7 15.86 -26.26 27.14
C ILE A 7 15.25 -25.31 26.12
N LEU A 8 14.24 -25.75 25.36
CA LEU A 8 13.57 -24.92 24.36
C LEU A 8 12.98 -23.65 24.97
N TRP A 9 12.37 -23.75 26.15
CA TRP A 9 11.76 -22.62 26.84
C TRP A 9 12.80 -21.58 27.31
N ALA A 10 13.96 -22.03 27.80
CA ALA A 10 15.08 -21.14 28.12
C ALA A 10 15.69 -20.49 26.86
N VAL A 11 15.83 -21.25 25.76
CA VAL A 11 16.30 -20.73 24.47
C VAL A 11 15.39 -19.62 23.95
N LEU A 12 14.06 -19.79 24.04
CA LEU A 12 13.10 -18.74 23.64
C LEU A 12 13.23 -17.47 24.49
N ALA A 13 13.41 -17.61 25.81
CA ALA A 13 13.61 -16.47 26.70
C ALA A 13 14.91 -15.69 26.38
N VAL A 14 16.02 -16.43 26.18
CA VAL A 14 17.31 -15.84 25.79
C VAL A 14 17.23 -15.18 24.42
N GLY A 15 16.64 -15.84 23.43
CA GLY A 15 16.44 -15.30 22.10
C GLY A 15 15.60 -14.02 22.11
N ALA A 16 14.48 -14.01 22.84
CA ALA A 16 13.63 -12.83 22.99
C ALA A 16 14.42 -11.67 23.63
N THR A 17 15.26 -11.96 24.62
CA THR A 17 16.08 -10.95 25.30
C THR A 17 17.13 -10.37 24.36
N PHE A 18 17.81 -11.21 23.58
CA PHE A 18 18.77 -10.76 22.59
C PHE A 18 18.13 -9.83 21.56
N MET A 19 16.97 -10.21 21.03
CA MET A 19 16.23 -9.41 20.06
C MET A 19 15.69 -8.10 20.68
N GLY A 20 15.16 -8.15 21.90
CA GLY A 20 14.72 -6.96 22.62
C GLY A 20 15.85 -6.00 22.97
N TRP A 21 17.06 -6.52 23.24
CA TRP A 21 18.26 -5.70 23.41
C TRP A 21 18.67 -5.00 22.11
N GLN A 22 18.58 -5.69 20.96
CA GLN A 22 18.81 -5.07 19.65
C GLN A 22 17.78 -3.98 19.32
N THR A 23 16.54 -4.10 19.80
CA THR A 23 15.53 -3.04 19.66
C THR A 23 15.84 -1.81 20.52
N ALA A 24 16.48 -1.98 21.67
CA ALA A 24 16.63 -0.94 22.70
C ALA A 24 17.99 -0.24 22.67
N GLN A 25 18.61 -0.09 21.49
CA GLN A 25 19.97 0.47 21.40
C GLN A 25 20.01 1.97 21.66
N THR A 26 18.90 2.69 21.43
CA THR A 26 18.78 4.11 21.77
C THR A 26 17.60 4.40 22.71
N PRO A 27 17.67 5.47 23.54
CA PRO A 27 16.54 5.88 24.38
C PRO A 27 15.26 6.19 23.59
N GLU A 28 15.42 6.69 22.36
CA GLU A 28 14.32 6.99 21.45
C GLU A 28 13.64 5.71 20.92
N GLN A 29 14.40 4.69 20.56
CA GLN A 29 13.82 3.39 20.17
C GLN A 29 13.08 2.71 21.35
N LEU A 30 13.59 2.90 22.57
CA LEU A 30 12.97 2.34 23.77
C LEU A 30 11.63 3.01 24.12
N SER A 31 11.49 4.31 23.87
CA SER A 31 10.25 5.05 24.14
C SER A 31 9.12 4.67 23.20
N VAL A 32 9.45 4.22 21.97
CA VAL A 32 8.47 3.73 20.98
C VAL A 32 7.97 2.31 21.33
N HIS A 33 8.78 1.51 22.03
CA HIS A 33 8.49 0.09 22.30
C HIS A 33 8.40 -0.25 23.79
N THR A 34 7.66 0.56 24.56
CA THR A 34 7.53 0.44 26.03
C THR A 34 7.07 -0.94 26.54
N GLY A 35 6.41 -1.74 25.71
CA GLY A 35 5.94 -3.09 26.05
C GLY A 35 7.02 -4.17 26.10
N VAL A 36 8.21 -3.94 25.52
CA VAL A 36 9.27 -4.97 25.42
C VAL A 36 9.85 -5.30 26.79
N ILE A 37 10.23 -4.29 27.59
CA ILE A 37 10.84 -4.49 28.90
C ILE A 37 9.90 -5.25 29.86
N PRO A 38 8.63 -4.83 30.05
CA PRO A 38 7.69 -5.58 30.90
C PRO A 38 7.47 -7.02 30.43
N ALA A 39 7.39 -7.26 29.12
CA ALA A 39 7.22 -8.60 28.57
C ALA A 39 8.43 -9.50 28.88
N LEU A 40 9.66 -9.00 28.69
CA LEU A 40 10.88 -9.73 29.01
C LEU A 40 11.04 -9.97 30.51
N ALA A 41 10.72 -8.97 31.35
CA ALA A 41 10.73 -9.11 32.81
C ALA A 41 9.76 -10.21 33.26
N PHE A 42 8.56 -10.26 32.68
CA PHE A 42 7.59 -11.32 32.94
C PHE A 42 8.11 -12.70 32.51
N VAL A 43 8.62 -12.82 31.28
CA VAL A 43 9.20 -14.06 30.74
C VAL A 43 10.29 -14.61 31.66
N TRP A 44 11.25 -13.76 32.08
CA TRP A 44 12.33 -14.18 32.98
C TRP A 44 11.85 -14.52 34.37
N THR A 45 10.91 -13.74 34.93
CA THR A 45 10.34 -14.02 36.25
C THR A 45 9.74 -15.43 36.29
N ILE A 46 8.88 -15.76 35.32
CA ILE A 46 8.26 -17.08 35.26
C ILE A 46 9.31 -18.17 34.95
N THR A 47 10.27 -17.88 34.07
CA THR A 47 11.36 -18.81 33.75
C THR A 47 12.19 -19.18 34.97
N ILE A 48 12.61 -18.19 35.76
CA ILE A 48 13.39 -18.39 36.99
C ILE A 48 12.55 -19.14 38.02
N LEU A 49 11.30 -18.70 38.26
CA LEU A 49 10.42 -19.35 39.24
C LEU A 49 10.16 -20.83 38.89
N ALA A 50 10.14 -21.18 37.62
CA ALA A 50 10.02 -22.56 37.16
C ALA A 50 11.31 -23.39 37.34
N LEU A 51 12.46 -22.77 37.60
CA LEU A 51 13.72 -23.42 37.99
C LEU A 51 13.86 -23.55 39.52
N LEU A 52 13.11 -22.80 40.31
CA LEU A 52 13.10 -22.85 41.78
C LEU A 52 12.47 -24.14 42.36
N PRO A 53 12.56 -24.42 43.68
CA PRO A 53 12.08 -25.66 44.29
C PRO A 53 10.61 -26.00 44.03
N THR A 54 10.27 -27.28 44.23
CA THR A 54 8.98 -27.91 43.90
C THR A 54 7.73 -27.10 44.26
N PRO A 55 7.54 -26.52 45.46
CA PRO A 55 6.28 -25.86 45.82
C PRO A 55 5.95 -24.65 44.93
N LEU A 56 6.94 -23.84 44.54
CA LEU A 56 6.73 -22.69 43.68
C LEU A 56 6.34 -23.11 42.25
N ARG A 57 6.96 -24.18 41.74
CA ARG A 57 6.61 -24.74 40.41
C ARG A 57 5.17 -25.21 40.34
N GLU A 58 4.65 -25.77 41.44
CA GLU A 58 3.27 -26.25 41.54
C GLU A 58 2.27 -25.10 41.54
N ILE A 59 2.59 -23.97 42.19
CA ILE A 59 1.77 -22.75 42.18
C ILE A 59 1.67 -22.21 40.75
N ILE A 60 2.79 -22.08 40.03
CA ILE A 60 2.81 -21.61 38.63
C ILE A 60 2.02 -22.54 37.70
N ALA A 61 2.03 -23.84 37.98
CA ALA A 61 1.30 -24.83 37.17
C ALA A 61 -0.22 -24.80 37.40
N MET A 62 -0.68 -24.21 38.51
CA MET A 62 -2.07 -24.28 38.95
C MET A 62 -3.07 -23.76 37.88
N PRO A 63 -2.86 -22.59 37.24
CA PRO A 63 -3.81 -22.09 36.24
C PRO A 63 -3.93 -23.03 35.04
N VAL A 64 -2.80 -23.52 34.51
CA VAL A 64 -2.80 -24.40 33.33
C VAL A 64 -3.38 -25.79 33.67
N ARG A 65 -3.13 -26.31 34.88
CA ARG A 65 -3.77 -27.55 35.34
C ARG A 65 -5.26 -27.40 35.50
N TRP A 66 -5.72 -26.27 36.03
CA TRP A 66 -7.15 -25.97 36.13
C TRP A 66 -7.78 -25.94 34.74
N LEU A 67 -7.17 -25.24 33.76
CA LEU A 67 -7.64 -25.23 32.38
C LEU A 67 -7.71 -26.64 31.79
N ARG A 68 -6.69 -27.48 31.99
CA ARG A 68 -6.68 -28.87 31.48
C ARG A 68 -7.79 -29.75 32.07
N ARG A 69 -8.36 -29.41 33.24
CA ARG A 69 -9.57 -30.09 33.75
C ARG A 69 -10.83 -29.74 32.95
N HIS A 70 -10.79 -28.65 32.18
CA HIS A 70 -11.84 -28.18 31.27
C HIS A 70 -11.32 -28.15 29.82
N PRO A 71 -11.14 -29.30 29.14
CA PRO A 71 -10.45 -29.40 27.85
C PRO A 71 -10.93 -28.46 26.74
N ILE A 72 -12.25 -28.23 26.63
CA ILE A 72 -12.81 -27.32 25.62
C ILE A 72 -12.40 -25.88 25.91
N LEU A 73 -12.52 -25.43 27.17
CA LEU A 73 -12.07 -24.11 27.58
C LEU A 73 -10.56 -23.95 27.39
N TYR A 74 -9.77 -24.97 27.75
CA TYR A 74 -8.33 -24.97 27.51
C TYR A 74 -7.98 -24.78 26.02
N TRP A 75 -8.60 -25.55 25.13
CA TRP A 75 -8.39 -25.41 23.69
C TRP A 75 -8.80 -24.01 23.21
N PHE A 76 -9.96 -23.51 23.64
CA PHE A 76 -10.40 -22.16 23.29
C PHE A 76 -9.39 -21.09 23.72
N ILE A 77 -8.86 -21.17 24.95
CA ILE A 77 -7.84 -20.24 25.44
C ILE A 77 -6.54 -20.33 24.62
N VAL A 78 -6.13 -21.53 24.20
CA VAL A 78 -4.98 -21.69 23.30
C VAL A 78 -5.22 -21.01 21.95
N LEU A 79 -6.43 -21.16 21.38
CA LEU A 79 -6.77 -20.48 20.12
C LEU A 79 -6.80 -18.97 20.28
N VAL A 80 -7.41 -18.45 21.35
CA VAL A 80 -7.44 -17.01 21.65
C VAL A 80 -6.02 -16.47 21.83
N TYR A 81 -5.14 -17.23 22.49
CA TYR A 81 -3.74 -16.86 22.65
C TYR A 81 -3.02 -16.76 21.30
N ILE A 82 -3.15 -17.77 20.44
CA ILE A 82 -2.52 -17.79 19.12
C ILE A 82 -3.07 -16.65 18.24
N ALA A 83 -4.39 -16.52 18.15
CA ALA A 83 -5.05 -15.50 17.33
C ALA A 83 -4.71 -14.09 17.82
N GLY A 84 -4.71 -13.86 19.14
CA GLY A 84 -4.34 -12.59 19.75
C GLY A 84 -2.87 -12.23 19.51
N ALA A 85 -1.94 -13.17 19.69
CA ALA A 85 -0.53 -12.94 19.43
C ALA A 85 -0.25 -12.61 17.95
N LEU A 86 -0.86 -13.39 17.04
CA LEU A 86 -0.76 -13.12 15.60
C LEU A 86 -1.37 -11.77 15.25
N THR A 87 -2.55 -11.43 15.77
CA THR A 87 -3.22 -10.14 15.54
C THR A 87 -2.36 -8.98 16.03
N ILE A 88 -1.82 -9.05 17.24
CA ILE A 88 -0.95 -7.99 17.78
C ILE A 88 0.27 -7.78 16.88
N TRP A 89 0.87 -8.87 16.40
CA TRP A 89 2.01 -8.78 15.50
C TRP A 89 1.60 -8.22 14.13
N THR A 90 0.59 -8.78 13.48
CA THR A 90 0.16 -8.39 12.14
C THR A 90 -0.40 -6.97 12.10
N VAL A 91 -1.15 -6.53 13.12
CA VAL A 91 -1.76 -5.20 13.14
C VAL A 91 -0.74 -4.11 13.45
N LYS A 92 0.18 -4.34 14.40
CA LYS A 92 1.13 -3.32 14.83
C LYS A 92 2.34 -3.19 13.92
N PHE A 93 2.83 -4.30 13.40
CA PHE A 93 4.08 -4.31 12.63
C PHE A 93 3.84 -4.51 11.15
N GLN A 94 2.74 -5.18 10.76
CA GLN A 94 2.30 -5.28 9.37
C GLN A 94 3.45 -5.71 8.45
N PRO A 95 3.96 -6.95 8.60
CA PRO A 95 5.00 -7.47 7.71
C PRO A 95 4.48 -7.42 6.29
N THR A 96 5.13 -6.66 5.43
CA THR A 96 4.68 -6.41 4.05
C THR A 96 5.85 -6.49 3.08
N ASN A 97 5.58 -6.98 1.87
CA ASN A 97 6.48 -6.95 0.71
C ASN A 97 7.92 -7.44 0.97
N GLY A 98 8.07 -8.68 1.45
CA GLY A 98 9.39 -9.28 1.62
C GLY A 98 10.34 -8.56 2.59
N ARG A 99 9.88 -7.52 3.31
CA ARG A 99 10.68 -6.86 4.34
C ARG A 99 11.05 -7.87 5.41
N TRP A 100 12.30 -7.82 5.85
CA TRP A 100 12.73 -8.65 6.96
C TRP A 100 11.99 -8.25 8.24
N THR A 101 11.69 -9.24 9.08
CA THR A 101 11.16 -8.98 10.41
C THR A 101 12.21 -8.25 11.25
N THR A 102 11.79 -7.15 11.86
CA THR A 102 12.64 -6.33 12.71
C THR A 102 12.96 -7.06 14.03
N PRO A 103 14.01 -6.64 14.78
CA PRO A 103 14.30 -7.23 16.08
C PRO A 103 13.14 -7.17 17.08
N VAL A 104 12.32 -6.11 17.05
CA VAL A 104 11.15 -5.98 17.94
C VAL A 104 10.07 -7.01 17.60
N GLU A 105 9.85 -7.27 16.31
CA GLU A 105 8.93 -8.31 15.85
C GLU A 105 9.41 -9.70 16.27
N TYR A 106 10.69 -9.99 16.08
CA TYR A 106 11.29 -11.25 16.56
C TYR A 106 11.13 -11.40 18.07
N CYS A 107 11.39 -10.34 18.84
CA CYS A 107 11.19 -10.36 20.29
C CYS A 107 9.75 -10.73 20.65
N LEU A 108 8.76 -10.08 20.04
CA LEU A 108 7.34 -10.36 20.29
C LEU A 108 6.92 -11.77 19.90
N LEU A 109 7.36 -12.25 18.73
CA LEU A 109 7.10 -13.62 18.27
C LEU A 109 7.73 -14.66 19.19
N LEU A 110 8.95 -14.40 19.70
CA LEU A 110 9.63 -15.30 20.64
C LEU A 110 8.95 -15.30 22.02
N VAL A 111 8.49 -14.15 22.51
CA VAL A 111 7.66 -14.06 23.74
C VAL A 111 6.35 -14.82 23.56
N ALA A 112 5.69 -14.67 22.40
CA ALA A 112 4.47 -15.40 22.08
C ALA A 112 4.72 -16.92 22.00
N ALA A 113 5.79 -17.35 21.34
CA ALA A 113 6.19 -18.75 21.28
C ALA A 113 6.51 -19.32 22.67
N TRP A 114 7.18 -18.53 23.52
CA TRP A 114 7.50 -18.90 24.90
C TRP A 114 6.23 -19.13 25.73
N GLY A 115 5.22 -18.26 25.61
CA GLY A 115 3.96 -18.41 26.33
C GLY A 115 3.09 -19.53 25.77
N LEU A 116 3.12 -19.76 24.45
CA LEU A 116 2.47 -20.91 23.84
C LEU A 116 3.07 -22.22 24.34
N LEU A 117 4.41 -22.32 24.40
CA LEU A 117 5.11 -23.48 24.94
C LEU A 117 4.76 -23.71 26.42
N PHE A 118 4.57 -22.63 27.19
CA PHE A 118 4.08 -22.73 28.57
C PHE A 118 2.69 -23.38 28.61
N LEU A 119 1.72 -22.90 27.82
CA LEU A 119 0.37 -23.47 27.76
C LEU A 119 0.38 -24.94 27.31
N LEU A 120 1.18 -25.28 26.30
CA LEU A 120 1.18 -26.59 25.65
C LEU A 120 2.05 -27.65 26.34
N ALA A 121 3.12 -27.27 27.05
CA ALA A 121 4.10 -28.24 27.55
C ALA A 121 4.39 -28.13 29.04
N TYR A 122 4.08 -27.00 29.69
CA TYR A 122 4.45 -26.82 31.09
C TYR A 122 3.67 -27.80 31.98
N ARG A 123 4.41 -28.72 32.61
CA ARG A 123 3.88 -29.79 33.48
C ARG A 123 2.72 -30.59 32.84
N PHE A 124 2.74 -30.79 31.53
CA PHE A 124 1.77 -31.65 30.85
C PHE A 124 2.31 -33.09 30.81
N ASP A 125 1.86 -33.92 31.74
CA ASP A 125 2.22 -35.35 31.78
C ASP A 125 1.30 -36.20 30.89
N ARG A 126 1.73 -37.45 30.65
CA ARG A 126 1.03 -38.39 29.76
C ARG A 126 -0.35 -38.78 30.27
N GLU A 127 -0.55 -38.84 31.59
CA GLU A 127 -1.84 -39.24 32.18
C GLU A 127 -2.87 -38.13 31.99
N THR A 128 -2.47 -36.90 32.30
CA THR A 128 -3.30 -35.71 32.04
C THR A 128 -3.63 -35.59 30.56
N LEU A 129 -2.67 -35.83 29.66
CA LEU A 129 -2.90 -35.75 28.21
C LEU A 129 -3.94 -36.77 27.74
N ARG A 130 -3.85 -38.02 28.21
CA ARG A 130 -4.85 -39.06 27.92
C ARG A 130 -6.22 -38.67 28.47
N ALA A 131 -6.30 -38.16 29.69
CA ALA A 131 -7.55 -37.73 30.31
C ALA A 131 -8.22 -36.58 29.53
N VAL A 132 -7.43 -35.60 29.07
CA VAL A 132 -7.89 -34.51 28.19
C VAL A 132 -8.44 -35.08 26.89
N GLY A 133 -7.69 -35.98 26.23
CA GLY A 133 -8.10 -36.61 24.97
C GLY A 133 -9.41 -37.39 25.07
N VAL A 134 -9.58 -38.21 26.12
CA VAL A 134 -10.82 -38.97 26.34
C VAL A 134 -12.02 -38.05 26.55
N ARG A 135 -11.85 -36.94 27.29
CA ARG A 135 -12.92 -35.95 27.50
C ARG A 135 -13.28 -35.21 26.22
N LEU A 136 -12.29 -34.84 25.41
CA LEU A 136 -12.52 -34.23 24.10
C LEU A 136 -13.26 -35.21 23.16
N GLY A 137 -12.84 -36.47 23.09
CA GLY A 137 -13.50 -37.47 22.24
C GLY A 137 -14.98 -37.70 22.55
N LYS A 138 -15.43 -37.41 23.78
CA LYS A 138 -16.84 -37.52 24.21
C LYS A 138 -17.62 -36.21 24.08
N SER A 139 -16.96 -35.08 23.91
CA SER A 139 -17.60 -33.76 23.89
C SER A 139 -18.16 -33.43 22.50
N LYS A 140 -19.41 -32.99 22.44
CA LYS A 140 -20.03 -32.49 21.20
C LYS A 140 -19.38 -31.18 20.70
N LEU A 141 -18.78 -30.41 21.61
CA LEU A 141 -18.11 -29.14 21.27
C LEU A 141 -16.75 -29.34 20.60
N THR A 142 -16.21 -30.56 20.61
CA THR A 142 -14.94 -30.87 19.93
C THR A 142 -15.01 -30.55 18.45
N GLY A 143 -16.12 -30.84 17.78
CA GLY A 143 -16.32 -30.46 16.37
C GLY A 143 -16.24 -28.94 16.16
N VAL A 144 -16.88 -28.16 17.02
CA VAL A 144 -16.83 -26.68 16.98
C VAL A 144 -15.39 -26.19 17.14
N MET A 145 -14.64 -26.77 18.08
CA MET A 145 -13.24 -26.39 18.31
C MET A 145 -12.32 -26.76 17.14
N ILE A 146 -12.55 -27.89 16.47
CA ILE A 146 -11.87 -28.23 15.22
C ILE A 146 -12.14 -27.16 14.18
N THR A 147 -13.41 -26.83 13.94
CA THR A 147 -13.81 -25.79 12.96
C THR A 147 -13.17 -24.45 13.26
N LEU A 148 -13.18 -24.00 14.53
CA LEU A 148 -12.53 -22.75 14.94
C LEU A 148 -11.01 -22.79 14.72
N THR A 149 -10.37 -23.92 15.03
CA THR A 149 -8.93 -24.11 14.78
C THR A 149 -8.62 -24.02 13.30
N THR A 150 -9.40 -24.72 12.47
CA THR A 150 -9.26 -24.68 11.01
C THR A 150 -9.44 -23.26 10.50
N PHE A 151 -10.44 -22.51 10.99
CA PHE A 151 -10.67 -21.13 10.59
C PHE A 151 -9.49 -20.23 10.96
N VAL A 152 -8.97 -20.31 12.20
CA VAL A 152 -7.80 -19.52 12.63
C VAL A 152 -6.57 -19.81 11.76
N ILE A 153 -6.32 -21.09 11.44
CA ILE A 153 -5.19 -21.49 10.59
C ILE A 153 -5.36 -20.97 9.16
N LEU A 154 -6.53 -21.17 8.55
CA LEU A 154 -6.79 -20.72 7.18
C LEU A 154 -6.78 -19.21 7.06
N PHE A 155 -7.41 -18.50 8.01
CA PHE A 155 -7.39 -17.05 8.07
C PHE A 155 -5.96 -16.53 8.24
N GLY A 156 -5.22 -17.06 9.21
CA GLY A 156 -3.83 -16.65 9.44
C GLY A 156 -2.92 -16.93 8.24
N ALA A 157 -3.11 -18.05 7.55
CA ALA A 157 -2.36 -18.39 6.34
C ALA A 157 -2.72 -17.47 5.16
N ALA A 158 -4.01 -17.18 4.94
CA ALA A 158 -4.46 -16.26 3.91
C ALA A 158 -3.96 -14.84 4.18
N GLU A 159 -4.08 -14.38 5.42
CA GLU A 159 -3.59 -13.07 5.86
C GLU A 159 -2.08 -12.95 5.66
N ALA A 160 -1.30 -13.95 6.09
CA ALA A 160 0.14 -13.97 5.87
C ALA A 160 0.50 -13.98 4.38
N TRP A 161 -0.18 -14.79 3.57
CA TRP A 161 0.07 -14.85 2.13
C TRP A 161 -0.22 -13.52 1.45
N MET A 162 -1.36 -12.89 1.74
CA MET A 162 -1.73 -11.59 1.18
C MET A 162 -0.74 -10.50 1.57
N ARG A 163 -0.34 -10.46 2.84
CA ARG A 163 0.62 -9.48 3.34
C ARG A 163 2.00 -9.61 2.69
N ILE A 164 2.44 -10.83 2.40
CA ILE A 164 3.75 -11.07 1.81
C ILE A 164 3.73 -10.87 0.29
N ASN A 165 2.65 -11.29 -0.39
CA ASN A 165 2.63 -11.45 -1.84
C ASN A 165 1.59 -10.58 -2.58
N TYR A 166 0.67 -9.94 -1.86
CA TYR A 166 -0.49 -9.26 -2.46
C TYR A 166 -0.71 -7.88 -1.83
N ILE A 167 0.20 -6.97 -2.14
CA ILE A 167 0.10 -5.54 -1.84
C ILE A 167 -0.15 -4.84 -3.17
N THR A 168 -1.28 -4.16 -3.24
CA THR A 168 -1.77 -3.57 -4.48
C THR A 168 -2.57 -2.32 -4.16
N THR A 169 -2.74 -1.47 -5.16
CA THR A 169 -3.53 -0.24 -5.12
C THR A 169 -4.97 -0.49 -5.56
N ASP A 170 -5.85 0.45 -5.25
CA ASP A 170 -7.30 0.40 -5.51
C ASP A 170 -7.87 1.67 -6.18
N ALA A 171 -7.02 2.44 -6.86
CA ALA A 171 -7.26 3.75 -7.47
C ALA A 171 -7.65 4.90 -6.52
N TYR A 172 -8.35 4.61 -5.42
CA TYR A 172 -8.97 5.62 -4.55
C TYR A 172 -8.28 5.79 -3.20
N GLY A 173 -7.39 4.87 -2.82
CA GLY A 173 -6.67 4.93 -1.56
C GLY A 173 -7.44 4.44 -0.33
N PHE A 174 -8.47 3.61 -0.52
CA PHE A 174 -9.37 3.20 0.57
C PHE A 174 -8.91 1.96 1.33
N THR A 175 -8.12 1.09 0.69
CA THR A 175 -7.71 -0.19 1.24
C THR A 175 -6.39 -0.08 2.03
N SER A 176 -6.23 -0.95 3.04
CA SER A 176 -4.94 -1.09 3.73
C SER A 176 -3.84 -1.56 2.79
N MET A 177 -4.16 -2.40 1.81
CA MET A 177 -3.22 -2.83 0.78
C MET A 177 -2.67 -1.61 0.01
N ASN A 178 -3.52 -0.65 -0.35
CA ASN A 178 -3.10 0.58 -1.00
C ASN A 178 -2.19 1.43 -0.09
N TYR A 179 -2.55 1.61 1.19
CA TYR A 179 -1.70 2.30 2.16
C TYR A 179 -0.29 1.67 2.27
N TYR A 180 -0.22 0.34 2.29
CA TYR A 180 1.07 -0.35 2.34
C TYR A 180 1.81 -0.33 1.01
N TRP A 181 1.12 -0.18 -0.12
CA TRP A 181 1.78 0.12 -1.38
C TRP A 181 2.50 1.47 -1.30
N TYR A 182 1.82 2.52 -0.81
CA TYR A 182 2.44 3.84 -0.61
C TYR A 182 3.65 3.76 0.32
N THR A 183 3.49 3.06 1.45
CA THR A 183 4.56 2.88 2.45
C THR A 183 5.78 2.18 1.87
N ASN A 184 5.58 1.17 1.02
CA ASN A 184 6.66 0.30 0.57
C ASN A 184 7.33 0.80 -0.71
N PHE A 185 6.56 1.39 -1.65
CA PHE A 185 7.02 1.65 -3.01
C PHE A 185 6.94 3.12 -3.45
N TYR A 186 6.12 3.93 -2.77
CA TYR A 186 5.94 5.34 -3.12
C TYR A 186 6.86 6.24 -2.30
N TRP A 187 6.67 6.31 -0.98
CA TRP A 187 7.36 7.29 -0.13
C TRP A 187 8.86 7.02 -0.01
N ASN A 188 9.30 5.77 -0.11
CA ASN A 188 10.72 5.41 -0.06
C ASN A 188 11.47 5.64 -1.38
N SER A 189 10.75 5.98 -2.45
CA SER A 189 11.30 6.17 -3.79
C SER A 189 11.36 7.67 -4.14
N LYS A 190 11.37 8.55 -3.14
CA LYS A 190 11.43 10.00 -3.32
C LYS A 190 12.88 10.49 -3.33
N ASN A 191 13.22 11.37 -4.27
CA ASN A 191 14.47 12.10 -4.31
C ASN A 191 14.51 13.25 -3.27
N SER A 192 15.63 13.96 -3.20
CA SER A 192 15.86 15.07 -2.28
C SER A 192 14.92 16.26 -2.47
N LEU A 193 14.27 16.37 -3.63
CA LEU A 193 13.25 17.37 -3.94
C LEU A 193 11.83 16.93 -3.56
N GLY A 194 11.67 15.68 -3.12
CA GLY A 194 10.39 15.12 -2.67
C GLY A 194 9.58 14.39 -3.74
N TYR A 195 10.08 14.31 -4.97
CA TYR A 195 9.40 13.64 -6.09
C TYR A 195 9.78 12.17 -6.17
N ARG A 196 8.85 11.33 -6.60
CA ARG A 196 9.05 9.88 -6.74
C ARG A 196 9.87 9.55 -7.99
N ASP A 197 11.15 9.88 -7.94
CA ASP A 197 12.09 9.90 -9.06
C ASP A 197 13.53 9.66 -8.58
N TYR A 198 14.47 9.51 -9.51
CA TYR A 198 15.89 9.64 -9.24
C TYR A 198 16.28 11.09 -8.94
N GLU A 199 17.50 11.27 -8.40
CA GLU A 199 18.04 12.61 -8.21
C GLU A 199 18.32 13.25 -9.57
N PRO A 200 17.92 14.52 -9.78
CA PRO A 200 18.22 15.22 -11.02
C PRO A 200 19.72 15.32 -11.23
N THR A 201 20.17 15.21 -12.47
CA THR A 201 21.60 15.31 -12.76
C THR A 201 22.03 16.78 -12.58
N PRO A 202 23.08 17.09 -11.80
CA PRO A 202 23.52 18.49 -11.66
C PRO A 202 24.01 19.09 -12.99
N ASP A 203 23.81 20.39 -13.18
CA ASP A 203 24.33 21.07 -14.37
C ASP A 203 25.86 21.02 -14.42
N ASP A 204 26.39 20.56 -15.56
CA ASP A 204 27.81 20.59 -15.89
C ASP A 204 28.04 21.41 -17.16
N PRO A 205 28.69 22.59 -17.08
CA PRO A 205 29.01 23.40 -18.26
C PRO A 205 29.83 22.67 -19.32
N ALA A 206 30.59 21.63 -18.95
CA ALA A 206 31.36 20.83 -19.89
C ALA A 206 30.50 19.81 -20.65
N ASN A 207 29.35 19.43 -20.09
CA ASN A 207 28.43 18.43 -20.63
C ASN A 207 26.98 18.91 -20.43
N PRO A 208 26.53 19.94 -21.17
CA PRO A 208 25.19 20.48 -21.00
C PRO A 208 24.13 19.42 -21.32
N LEU A 209 23.15 19.29 -20.43
CA LEU A 209 22.04 18.35 -20.56
C LEU A 209 20.82 19.06 -21.12
N ARG A 210 20.07 18.35 -21.96
CA ARG A 210 18.74 18.76 -22.40
C ARG A 210 17.72 18.22 -21.42
N ARG A 211 16.94 19.13 -20.83
CA ARG A 211 16.06 18.82 -19.71
C ARG A 211 14.60 18.70 -20.14
N VAL A 212 13.95 17.62 -19.72
CA VAL A 212 12.51 17.41 -19.88
C VAL A 212 11.88 17.38 -18.49
N ALA A 213 10.92 18.25 -18.23
CA ALA A 213 10.10 18.18 -17.03
C ALA A 213 8.80 17.43 -17.34
N ILE A 214 8.52 16.35 -16.61
CA ILE A 214 7.23 15.66 -16.63
C ILE A 214 6.38 16.20 -15.48
N VAL A 215 5.33 16.94 -15.80
CA VAL A 215 4.41 17.53 -14.83
C VAL A 215 3.10 16.76 -14.86
N GLY A 216 2.50 16.48 -13.69
CA GLY A 216 1.23 15.77 -13.64
C GLY A 216 0.85 15.28 -12.24
N ASP A 217 0.03 14.24 -12.24
CA ASP A 217 -0.61 13.66 -11.07
C ASP A 217 -0.19 12.19 -10.82
N SER A 218 -1.10 11.36 -10.29
CA SER A 218 -0.89 9.93 -10.08
C SER A 218 -0.55 9.15 -11.36
N PHE A 219 -0.98 9.59 -12.54
CA PHE A 219 -0.65 8.96 -13.82
C PHE A 219 0.82 9.18 -14.19
N ALA A 220 1.33 10.39 -13.97
CA ALA A 220 2.74 10.75 -14.17
C ALA A 220 3.67 10.02 -13.18
N VAL A 221 3.26 9.97 -11.90
CA VAL A 221 4.03 9.32 -10.84
C VAL A 221 4.11 7.79 -11.00
N GLY A 222 3.22 7.20 -11.80
CA GLY A 222 3.10 5.75 -11.93
C GLY A 222 2.48 5.14 -10.68
N HIS A 223 1.33 5.65 -10.24
CA HIS A 223 0.55 5.04 -9.17
C HIS A 223 0.28 3.56 -9.44
N GLY A 224 0.45 2.72 -8.43
CA GLY A 224 0.35 1.26 -8.55
C GLY A 224 1.60 0.55 -9.11
N MET A 225 2.57 1.28 -9.66
CA MET A 225 3.82 0.70 -10.16
C MET A 225 4.82 0.48 -9.02
N ASN A 226 5.24 -0.76 -8.77
CA ASN A 226 6.17 -1.06 -7.68
C ASN A 226 7.63 -0.62 -7.97
N ASN A 227 8.00 -0.52 -9.24
CA ASN A 227 9.33 -0.08 -9.69
C ASN A 227 9.20 1.21 -10.51
N ILE A 228 9.97 2.24 -10.16
CA ILE A 228 10.01 3.50 -10.92
C ILE A 228 10.63 3.32 -12.30
N ASP A 229 11.55 2.36 -12.50
CA ASP A 229 12.18 2.14 -13.82
C ASP A 229 11.18 1.71 -14.92
N LEU A 230 9.96 1.37 -14.53
CA LEU A 230 8.88 0.96 -15.44
C LEU A 230 7.85 2.07 -15.69
N THR A 231 8.06 3.27 -15.15
CA THR A 231 7.19 4.43 -15.41
C THR A 231 7.65 5.15 -16.68
N PHE A 232 6.72 5.79 -17.38
CA PHE A 232 7.03 6.43 -18.67
C PHE A 232 8.13 7.50 -18.57
N PRO A 233 8.30 8.29 -17.48
CA PRO A 233 9.42 9.22 -17.36
C PRO A 233 10.78 8.52 -17.45
N GLN A 234 10.95 7.40 -16.72
CA GLN A 234 12.20 6.65 -16.70
C GLN A 234 12.47 5.92 -18.01
N LEU A 235 11.41 5.33 -18.58
CA LEU A 235 11.49 4.67 -19.88
C LEU A 235 11.82 5.70 -20.98
N LEU A 236 11.27 6.91 -20.91
CA LEU A 236 11.57 8.00 -21.84
C LEU A 236 13.02 8.45 -21.72
N GLU A 237 13.53 8.67 -20.50
CA GLU A 237 14.93 9.02 -20.28
C GLU A 237 15.87 7.97 -20.88
N GLN A 238 15.59 6.69 -20.61
CA GLN A 238 16.37 5.58 -21.15
C GLN A 238 16.37 5.57 -22.69
N GLN A 239 15.24 5.89 -23.32
CA GLN A 239 15.12 5.96 -24.78
C GLN A 239 15.86 7.16 -25.39
N LEU A 240 15.79 8.33 -24.73
CA LEU A 240 16.49 9.54 -25.16
C LEU A 240 18.01 9.39 -25.01
N GLY A 241 18.47 8.66 -23.99
CA GLY A 241 19.86 8.29 -23.80
C GLY A 241 20.74 9.43 -23.29
N GLY A 242 22.06 9.27 -23.43
CA GLY A 242 23.03 10.22 -22.88
C GLY A 242 22.89 11.63 -23.45
N GLY A 243 22.94 12.64 -22.58
CA GLY A 243 22.76 14.05 -22.93
C GLY A 243 21.36 14.59 -22.59
N TRP A 244 20.48 13.75 -22.08
CA TRP A 244 19.17 14.11 -21.57
C TRP A 244 19.05 13.88 -20.07
N ASP A 245 18.19 14.65 -19.42
CA ASP A 245 17.77 14.48 -18.03
C ASP A 245 16.25 14.67 -18.00
N VAL A 246 15.50 13.62 -17.64
CA VAL A 246 14.03 13.65 -17.57
C VAL A 246 13.63 13.63 -16.12
N ASN A 247 13.01 14.72 -15.67
CA ASN A 247 12.69 14.90 -14.27
C ASN A 247 11.18 14.97 -14.03
N LEU A 248 10.71 14.18 -13.06
CA LEU A 248 9.33 14.15 -12.65
C LEU A 248 9.03 15.25 -11.63
N ILE A 249 7.96 16.00 -11.88
CA ILE A 249 7.40 17.06 -11.05
C ILE A 249 5.90 16.75 -10.89
N ALA A 250 5.60 15.72 -10.12
CA ALA A 250 4.26 15.20 -9.97
C ALA A 250 4.05 14.53 -8.60
N GLU A 251 2.82 14.54 -8.10
CA GLU A 251 2.40 13.77 -6.94
C GLU A 251 0.99 13.18 -7.17
N SER A 252 0.69 12.06 -6.51
CA SER A 252 -0.68 11.54 -6.52
C SER A 252 -1.67 12.51 -5.88
N GLY A 253 -2.76 12.81 -6.61
CA GLY A 253 -3.82 13.72 -6.18
C GLY A 253 -3.51 15.20 -6.39
N TRP A 254 -2.53 15.53 -7.25
CA TRP A 254 -2.43 16.86 -7.82
C TRP A 254 -3.45 17.04 -8.93
N ASP A 255 -3.96 18.27 -9.04
CA ASP A 255 -4.84 18.71 -10.10
C ASP A 255 -4.19 19.90 -10.83
N SER A 256 -4.82 20.41 -11.90
CA SER A 256 -4.23 21.48 -12.72
C SER A 256 -3.94 22.79 -11.98
N ASP A 257 -4.54 23.03 -10.81
CA ASP A 257 -4.37 24.25 -10.03
C ASP A 257 -2.99 24.39 -9.38
N VAL A 258 -2.28 23.28 -9.13
CA VAL A 258 -0.97 23.27 -8.45
C VAL A 258 0.22 22.96 -9.35
N GLU A 259 0.00 22.30 -10.49
CA GLU A 259 1.05 21.82 -11.39
C GLU A 259 2.03 22.91 -11.83
N GLN A 260 1.51 24.05 -12.30
CA GLN A 260 2.34 25.17 -12.75
C GLN A 260 3.18 25.74 -11.60
N TYR A 261 2.61 25.82 -10.38
CA TYR A 261 3.33 26.34 -9.22
C TYR A 261 4.55 25.47 -8.92
N TRP A 262 4.41 24.15 -8.91
CA TRP A 262 5.51 23.24 -8.62
C TRP A 262 6.55 23.17 -9.73
N LEU A 263 6.14 23.30 -10.99
CA LEU A 263 7.06 23.49 -12.10
C LEU A 263 7.93 24.74 -11.90
N ASP A 264 7.33 25.85 -11.44
CA ASP A 264 8.05 27.11 -11.19
C ASP A 264 9.00 27.06 -10.00
N GLN A 265 8.69 26.22 -9.00
CA GLN A 265 9.59 25.99 -7.86
C GLN A 265 10.74 25.03 -8.17
N TYR A 266 10.70 24.35 -9.32
CA TYR A 266 11.69 23.34 -9.65
C TYR A 266 13.06 23.99 -9.96
N PRO A 267 14.16 23.50 -9.36
CA PRO A 267 15.44 24.22 -9.40
C PRO A 267 16.17 24.18 -10.74
N TYR A 268 15.79 23.26 -11.63
CA TYR A 268 16.43 23.09 -12.94
C TYR A 268 15.47 23.52 -14.05
N GLN A 269 15.93 24.40 -14.94
CA GLN A 269 15.07 24.90 -16.01
C GLN A 269 14.96 23.86 -17.15
N PRO A 270 13.75 23.36 -17.46
CA PRO A 270 13.58 22.44 -18.58
C PRO A 270 13.59 23.17 -19.93
N GLU A 271 13.97 22.46 -20.99
CA GLU A 271 13.75 22.87 -22.39
C GLU A 271 12.36 22.44 -22.89
N ILE A 272 11.91 21.28 -22.41
CA ILE A 272 10.63 20.67 -22.77
C ILE A 272 9.83 20.42 -21.49
N VAL A 273 8.57 20.84 -21.49
CA VAL A 273 7.61 20.50 -20.45
C VAL A 273 6.60 19.54 -21.05
N VAL A 274 6.41 18.38 -20.42
CA VAL A 274 5.36 17.43 -20.74
C VAL A 274 4.31 17.50 -19.64
N LEU A 275 3.11 17.99 -19.96
CA LEU A 275 1.96 17.85 -19.08
C LEU A 275 1.33 16.47 -19.31
N SER A 276 1.34 15.61 -18.29
CA SER A 276 0.63 14.33 -18.27
C SER A 276 -0.76 14.54 -17.67
N TYR A 277 -1.72 14.84 -18.54
CA TYR A 277 -3.08 15.20 -18.16
C TYR A 277 -4.00 13.96 -18.05
N TYR A 278 -4.67 13.80 -16.91
CA TYR A 278 -5.78 12.86 -16.75
C TYR A 278 -7.07 13.60 -16.36
N LEU A 279 -8.22 12.96 -16.58
CA LEU A 279 -9.51 13.63 -16.49
C LEU A 279 -9.88 14.12 -15.06
N ASN A 280 -9.23 13.61 -14.03
CA ASN A 280 -9.37 14.10 -12.66
C ASN A 280 -8.63 15.41 -12.40
N ASP A 281 -7.77 15.90 -13.30
CA ASP A 281 -7.07 17.18 -13.10
C ASP A 281 -8.03 18.40 -13.02
N ILE A 282 -9.33 18.17 -13.26
CA ILE A 282 -10.43 19.12 -13.10
C ILE A 282 -11.08 19.06 -11.70
N ASP A 283 -10.73 18.09 -10.85
CA ASP A 283 -11.42 17.76 -9.60
C ASP A 283 -11.39 18.92 -8.58
N TYR A 284 -10.36 19.77 -8.60
CA TYR A 284 -10.31 20.99 -7.79
C TYR A 284 -11.51 21.95 -8.02
N LEU A 285 -12.22 21.82 -9.14
CA LEU A 285 -13.45 22.57 -9.44
C LEU A 285 -14.72 21.85 -8.94
N LEU A 286 -14.64 20.55 -8.63
CA LEU A 286 -15.75 19.68 -8.26
C LEU A 286 -15.92 19.59 -6.73
N THR A 287 -16.12 20.75 -6.11
CA THR A 287 -16.09 20.88 -4.63
C THR A 287 -17.43 20.71 -3.94
N THR A 288 -18.56 20.64 -4.67
CA THR A 288 -19.89 20.49 -4.06
C THR A 288 -20.30 19.01 -4.00
N PRO A 289 -21.10 18.57 -3.02
CA PRO A 289 -21.50 17.16 -2.94
C PRO A 289 -22.22 16.64 -4.19
N GLU A 290 -22.84 17.51 -4.98
CA GLU A 290 -23.58 17.16 -6.20
C GLU A 290 -22.67 16.89 -7.39
N ASN A 291 -21.46 17.48 -7.43
CA ASN A 291 -20.52 17.33 -8.53
C ASN A 291 -19.22 16.63 -8.13
N ASN A 292 -18.99 16.41 -6.84
CA ASN A 292 -17.82 15.71 -6.32
C ASN A 292 -17.98 14.18 -6.52
N PRO A 293 -17.13 13.54 -7.37
CA PRO A 293 -17.20 12.11 -7.60
C PRO A 293 -16.97 11.26 -6.33
N ASP A 294 -16.24 11.78 -5.34
CA ASP A 294 -15.98 11.11 -4.05
C ASP A 294 -17.23 11.00 -3.17
N ALA A 295 -18.23 11.86 -3.39
CA ALA A 295 -19.49 11.81 -2.66
C ALA A 295 -20.30 10.53 -2.96
N ASN A 296 -19.91 9.79 -4.01
CA ASN A 296 -20.57 8.56 -4.40
C ASN A 296 -20.19 7.34 -3.55
N PHE A 297 -19.15 7.43 -2.72
CA PHE A 297 -18.67 6.29 -1.91
C PHE A 297 -19.41 6.16 -0.58
N THR A 298 -19.88 4.94 -0.28
CA THR A 298 -20.44 4.58 1.02
C THR A 298 -19.44 3.79 1.85
N PHE A 299 -19.20 4.24 3.09
CA PHE A 299 -18.27 3.61 4.02
C PHE A 299 -19.00 2.98 5.22
N ILE A 300 -18.33 2.05 5.89
CA ILE A 300 -18.85 1.39 7.09
C ILE A 300 -18.94 2.40 8.23
N GLU A 301 -20.17 2.66 8.71
CA GLU A 301 -20.41 3.62 9.80
C GLU A 301 -19.89 3.13 11.16
N ASN A 302 -19.93 1.81 11.42
CA ASN A 302 -19.47 1.27 12.70
C ASN A 302 -17.94 1.35 12.81
N PRO A 303 -17.37 2.12 13.75
CA PRO A 303 -15.94 2.41 13.77
C PRO A 303 -15.07 1.18 14.07
N ILE A 304 -15.57 0.24 14.87
CA ILE A 304 -14.83 -0.99 15.21
C ILE A 304 -14.80 -1.91 13.99
N LEU A 305 -15.94 -2.08 13.33
CA LEU A 305 -16.02 -2.89 12.12
C LEU A 305 -15.23 -2.27 10.97
N ALA A 306 -15.29 -0.94 10.84
CA ALA A 306 -14.48 -0.18 9.89
C ALA A 306 -12.98 -0.40 10.15
N SER A 307 -12.53 -0.29 11.41
CA SER A 307 -11.12 -0.55 11.76
C SER A 307 -10.71 -2.00 11.49
N PHE A 308 -11.59 -2.97 11.81
CA PHE A 308 -11.34 -4.39 11.57
C PHE A 308 -11.16 -4.71 10.08
N ILE A 309 -12.00 -4.12 9.23
CA ILE A 309 -11.99 -4.34 7.78
C ILE A 309 -10.92 -3.50 7.09
N ARG A 310 -10.77 -2.22 7.46
CA ARG A 310 -9.87 -1.29 6.78
C ARG A 310 -8.44 -1.43 7.28
N ASP A 311 -8.23 -1.39 8.59
CA ASP A 311 -6.93 -1.09 9.19
C ASP A 311 -6.20 -2.34 9.74
N TRP A 312 -6.94 -3.33 10.25
CA TRP A 312 -6.35 -4.44 10.99
C TRP A 312 -5.91 -5.62 10.11
N PHE A 313 -6.70 -5.99 9.10
CA PHE A 313 -6.47 -7.22 8.35
C PHE A 313 -6.72 -7.07 6.85
N PHE A 314 -5.90 -7.72 6.03
CA PHE A 314 -5.99 -7.70 4.56
C PHE A 314 -7.11 -8.61 4.03
N VAL A 315 -7.35 -9.78 4.66
CA VAL A 315 -8.40 -10.71 4.23
C VAL A 315 -9.80 -10.08 4.26
N PRO A 316 -10.30 -9.53 5.38
CA PRO A 316 -11.61 -8.89 5.41
C PRO A 316 -11.63 -7.60 4.60
N ASN A 317 -10.51 -6.87 4.51
CA ASN A 317 -10.37 -5.72 3.61
C ASN A 317 -10.68 -6.10 2.17
N TYR A 318 -10.01 -7.14 1.65
CA TYR A 318 -10.18 -7.64 0.30
C TYR A 318 -11.59 -8.18 0.05
N ILE A 319 -12.14 -8.94 0.99
CA ILE A 319 -13.52 -9.42 0.86
C ILE A 319 -14.48 -8.22 0.75
N TYR A 320 -14.35 -7.22 1.61
CA TYR A 320 -15.25 -6.08 1.62
C TYR A 320 -15.07 -5.16 0.40
N TYR A 321 -13.87 -4.63 0.17
CA TYR A 321 -13.63 -3.63 -0.87
C TYR A 321 -13.53 -4.24 -2.28
N ASN A 322 -12.85 -5.38 -2.40
CA ASN A 322 -12.49 -5.96 -3.69
C ASN A 322 -13.49 -7.02 -4.17
N LEU A 323 -14.25 -7.67 -3.29
CA LEU A 323 -15.30 -8.62 -3.71
C LEU A 323 -16.70 -8.01 -3.58
N LEU A 324 -17.06 -7.48 -2.41
CA LEU A 324 -18.42 -6.99 -2.18
C LEU A 324 -18.65 -5.62 -2.83
N GLN A 325 -17.81 -4.63 -2.52
CA GLN A 325 -17.98 -3.27 -3.03
C GLN A 325 -17.63 -3.14 -4.52
N PHE A 326 -16.65 -3.88 -5.04
CA PHE A 326 -16.37 -3.89 -6.48
C PHE A 326 -17.58 -4.32 -7.32
N THR A 327 -18.42 -5.20 -6.78
CA THR A 327 -19.67 -5.63 -7.45
C THR A 327 -20.87 -4.75 -7.12
N SER A 328 -20.72 -3.75 -6.25
CA SER A 328 -21.83 -2.89 -5.85
C SER A 328 -22.07 -1.81 -6.89
N GLY A 329 -23.33 -1.54 -7.22
CA GLY A 329 -23.71 -0.43 -8.09
C GLY A 329 -23.30 0.95 -7.53
N GLN A 330 -22.99 1.05 -6.24
CA GLN A 330 -22.56 2.29 -5.57
C GLN A 330 -21.10 2.62 -5.85
N ARG A 331 -20.18 1.64 -5.91
CA ARG A 331 -18.81 1.86 -6.41
C ARG A 331 -18.79 2.08 -7.93
N ASN A 332 -19.77 1.52 -8.63
CA ASN A 332 -20.01 1.72 -10.06
C ASN A 332 -20.91 2.94 -10.36
N SER A 333 -21.07 3.87 -9.41
CA SER A 333 -21.40 5.25 -9.77
C SER A 333 -20.36 5.70 -10.80
N ASN A 334 -20.81 6.31 -11.89
CA ASN A 334 -19.98 6.47 -13.07
C ASN A 334 -18.96 7.60 -12.85
N PHE A 335 -17.95 7.39 -12.00
CA PHE A 335 -16.83 8.32 -11.77
C PHE A 335 -16.30 8.90 -13.09
N VAL A 336 -16.14 8.05 -14.10
CA VAL A 336 -15.73 8.47 -15.45
C VAL A 336 -16.76 9.40 -16.11
N ASN A 337 -18.06 9.14 -15.97
CA ASN A 337 -19.08 10.03 -16.51
C ASN A 337 -19.13 11.35 -15.74
N ASP A 338 -18.95 11.36 -14.43
CA ASP A 338 -18.91 12.61 -13.64
C ASP A 338 -17.75 13.50 -14.13
N LEU A 339 -16.58 12.91 -14.39
CA LEU A 339 -15.45 13.62 -14.99
C LEU A 339 -15.74 14.07 -16.43
N VAL A 340 -16.38 13.24 -17.25
CA VAL A 340 -16.77 13.61 -18.61
C VAL A 340 -17.78 14.75 -18.58
N ASP A 341 -18.79 14.69 -17.74
CA ASP A 341 -19.82 15.71 -17.58
C ASP A 341 -19.20 17.03 -17.10
N ALA A 342 -18.22 17.01 -16.20
CA ALA A 342 -17.45 18.18 -15.80
C ALA A 342 -16.70 18.84 -16.96
N HIS A 343 -16.09 18.05 -17.85
CA HIS A 343 -15.45 18.57 -19.07
C HIS A 343 -16.48 19.09 -20.08
N MET A 344 -17.67 18.50 -20.12
CA MET A 344 -18.71 18.91 -21.05
C MET A 344 -19.55 20.10 -20.56
N ASP A 345 -19.52 20.42 -19.26
CA ASP A 345 -20.10 21.63 -18.69
C ASP A 345 -19.25 22.86 -19.04
N ASP A 346 -19.80 23.76 -19.85
CA ASP A 346 -19.08 24.97 -20.31
C ASP A 346 -18.63 25.90 -19.17
N THR A 347 -19.35 25.92 -18.04
CA THR A 347 -19.01 26.76 -16.88
C THR A 347 -17.78 26.20 -16.16
N ILE A 348 -17.75 24.90 -15.91
CA ILE A 348 -16.61 24.22 -15.28
C ILE A 348 -15.42 24.24 -16.26
N TRP A 349 -15.65 23.86 -17.52
CA TRP A 349 -14.63 23.87 -18.56
C TRP A 349 -13.98 25.24 -18.76
N SER A 350 -14.74 26.34 -18.70
CA SER A 350 -14.15 27.68 -18.87
C SER A 350 -13.11 28.02 -17.79
N GLN A 351 -13.29 27.50 -16.57
CA GLN A 351 -12.34 27.68 -15.47
C GLN A 351 -11.12 26.77 -15.67
N GLN A 352 -11.34 25.52 -16.07
CA GLN A 352 -10.26 24.59 -16.38
C GLN A 352 -9.40 25.11 -17.54
N ALA A 353 -10.04 25.54 -18.63
CA ALA A 353 -9.38 26.12 -19.79
C ALA A 353 -8.53 27.35 -19.42
N ALA A 354 -8.98 28.20 -18.47
CA ALA A 354 -8.19 29.33 -17.99
C ALA A 354 -6.92 28.89 -17.24
N GLN A 355 -7.00 27.80 -16.46
CA GLN A 355 -5.84 27.22 -15.78
C GLN A 355 -4.85 26.62 -16.79
N LEU A 356 -5.34 25.86 -17.78
CA LEU A 356 -4.50 25.30 -18.85
C LEU A 356 -3.86 26.40 -19.71
N GLU A 357 -4.58 27.50 -19.98
CA GLU A 357 -4.04 28.68 -20.66
C GLU A 357 -2.89 29.34 -19.85
N SER A 358 -2.98 29.35 -18.52
CA SER A 358 -1.91 29.87 -17.66
C SER A 358 -0.61 29.07 -17.85
N LEU A 359 -0.69 27.74 -17.92
CA LEU A 359 0.48 26.89 -18.16
C LEU A 359 1.09 27.11 -19.57
N ILE A 360 0.24 27.29 -20.60
CA ILE A 360 0.71 27.64 -21.95
C ILE A 360 1.46 28.98 -21.92
N ASN A 361 0.90 29.99 -21.25
CA ASN A 361 1.55 31.30 -21.13
C ASN A 361 2.86 31.23 -20.33
N TYR A 362 2.90 30.43 -19.27
CA TYR A 362 4.09 30.18 -18.47
C TYR A 362 5.21 29.57 -19.32
N THR A 363 4.93 28.49 -20.05
CA THR A 363 5.92 27.81 -20.89
C THR A 363 6.41 28.71 -22.03
N ASN A 364 5.51 29.45 -22.69
CA ASN A 364 5.89 30.44 -23.70
C ASN A 364 6.80 31.55 -23.15
N THR A 365 6.49 32.08 -21.97
CA THR A 365 7.28 33.13 -21.31
C THR A 365 8.68 32.65 -20.96
N ASN A 366 8.82 31.38 -20.57
CA ASN A 366 10.08 30.75 -20.23
C ASN A 366 10.80 30.12 -21.43
N ASN A 367 10.28 30.31 -22.66
CA ASN A 367 10.82 29.73 -23.89
C ASN A 367 10.97 28.20 -23.83
N GLN A 368 9.96 27.54 -23.25
CA GLN A 368 9.87 26.09 -23.08
C GLN A 368 8.90 25.51 -24.11
N ARG A 369 9.26 24.37 -24.70
CA ARG A 369 8.36 23.64 -25.58
C ARG A 369 7.39 22.81 -24.74
N LEU A 370 6.10 23.15 -24.78
CA LEU A 370 5.05 22.35 -24.15
C LEU A 370 4.58 21.20 -25.06
N ILE A 371 4.50 20.00 -24.50
CA ILE A 371 3.84 18.82 -25.07
C ILE A 371 2.79 18.35 -24.05
N VAL A 372 1.61 17.95 -24.51
CA VAL A 372 0.56 17.43 -23.62
C VAL A 372 0.30 15.97 -23.93
N LEU A 373 0.56 15.10 -22.96
CA LEU A 373 0.18 13.70 -22.96
C LEU A 373 -1.21 13.58 -22.33
N VAL A 374 -2.24 13.27 -23.13
CA VAL A 374 -3.62 13.16 -22.63
C VAL A 374 -3.99 11.69 -22.47
N TRP A 375 -4.32 11.30 -21.24
CA TRP A 375 -4.75 9.95 -20.90
C TRP A 375 -6.28 9.79 -21.03
N PRO A 376 -6.77 8.76 -21.74
CA PRO A 376 -8.17 8.37 -21.63
C PRO A 376 -8.42 7.63 -20.31
N ASN A 377 -9.69 7.33 -20.02
CA ASN A 377 -9.96 6.27 -19.06
C ASN A 377 -9.59 4.91 -19.69
N LEU A 378 -8.59 4.23 -19.13
CA LEU A 378 -8.07 2.98 -19.71
C LEU A 378 -9.10 1.85 -19.78
N ALA A 379 -10.07 1.82 -18.86
CA ALA A 379 -11.15 0.83 -18.84
C ALA A 379 -12.34 1.21 -19.74
N GLY A 380 -12.38 2.45 -20.23
CA GLY A 380 -13.52 3.03 -20.93
C GLY A 380 -13.08 4.11 -21.92
N ILE A 381 -12.16 3.79 -22.83
CA ILE A 381 -11.57 4.75 -23.79
C ILE A 381 -12.67 5.53 -24.53
N ASP A 382 -13.65 4.82 -25.08
CA ASP A 382 -14.75 5.44 -25.83
C ASP A 382 -15.70 6.26 -24.94
N VAL A 383 -15.84 5.88 -23.67
CA VAL A 383 -16.65 6.63 -22.69
C VAL A 383 -15.98 7.96 -22.36
N SER A 384 -14.66 7.95 -22.17
CA SER A 384 -13.87 9.16 -21.90
C SER A 384 -13.58 10.04 -23.13
N ALA A 385 -13.85 9.54 -24.34
CA ALA A 385 -13.47 10.21 -25.58
C ALA A 385 -13.96 11.67 -25.71
N PRO A 386 -15.19 12.05 -25.30
CA PRO A 386 -15.63 13.44 -25.37
C PRO A 386 -14.73 14.41 -24.58
N ALA A 387 -14.37 14.04 -23.34
CA ALA A 387 -13.49 14.85 -22.50
C ALA A 387 -12.05 14.91 -23.05
N VAL A 388 -11.51 13.75 -23.44
CA VAL A 388 -10.18 13.64 -24.05
C VAL A 388 -10.06 14.49 -25.32
N ASN A 389 -11.09 14.46 -26.18
CA ASN A 389 -11.12 15.24 -27.40
C ASN A 389 -11.18 16.74 -27.09
N ARG A 390 -12.01 17.16 -26.13
CA ARG A 390 -12.14 18.57 -25.74
C ARG A 390 -10.81 19.14 -25.24
N VAL A 391 -10.07 18.40 -24.42
CA VAL A 391 -8.73 18.78 -23.95
C VAL A 391 -7.73 18.79 -25.11
N SER A 392 -7.73 17.76 -25.95
CA SER A 392 -6.82 17.66 -27.10
C SER A 392 -7.02 18.80 -28.10
N GLU A 393 -8.28 19.14 -28.42
CA GLU A 393 -8.64 20.23 -29.32
C GLU A 393 -8.21 21.57 -28.74
N PHE A 394 -8.45 21.83 -27.46
CA PHE A 394 -8.05 23.06 -26.79
C PHE A 394 -6.56 23.38 -26.95
N PHE A 395 -5.69 22.39 -26.73
CA PHE A 395 -4.24 22.53 -26.88
C PHE A 395 -3.82 22.61 -28.35
N THR A 396 -4.40 21.78 -29.22
CA THR A 396 -4.06 21.74 -30.65
C THR A 396 -4.40 23.07 -31.34
N GLU A 397 -5.55 23.68 -31.01
CA GLU A 397 -5.96 25.00 -31.53
C GLU A 397 -4.99 26.13 -31.14
N ARG A 398 -4.21 25.92 -30.07
CA ARG A 398 -3.18 26.85 -29.59
C ARG A 398 -1.78 26.51 -30.10
N GLY A 399 -1.67 25.55 -31.01
CA GLY A 399 -0.40 25.12 -31.59
C GLY A 399 0.47 24.30 -30.62
N VAL A 400 -0.09 23.81 -29.52
CA VAL A 400 0.59 22.90 -28.59
C VAL A 400 0.48 21.49 -29.13
N GLN A 401 1.59 20.75 -29.11
CA GLN A 401 1.61 19.36 -29.56
C GLN A 401 0.91 18.46 -28.53
N VAL A 402 -0.03 17.64 -29.01
CA VAL A 402 -0.78 16.69 -28.17
C VAL A 402 -0.44 15.26 -28.54
N VAL A 403 -0.13 14.45 -27.53
CA VAL A 403 0.00 13.00 -27.60
C VAL A 403 -1.25 12.39 -26.93
N ASN A 404 -2.25 12.04 -27.74
CA ASN A 404 -3.48 11.42 -27.24
C ASN A 404 -3.30 9.91 -27.12
N MET A 405 -3.36 9.38 -25.88
CA MET A 405 -3.12 7.96 -25.60
C MET A 405 -4.28 7.03 -25.96
N SER A 406 -5.42 7.54 -26.43
CA SER A 406 -6.58 6.72 -26.83
C SER A 406 -6.22 5.69 -27.91
N GLU A 407 -5.57 6.13 -28.99
CA GLU A 407 -5.24 5.24 -30.11
C GLU A 407 -4.07 4.29 -29.82
N PRO A 408 -2.96 4.70 -29.17
CA PRO A 408 -1.93 3.76 -28.73
C PRO A 408 -2.44 2.63 -27.84
N LEU A 409 -3.44 2.90 -26.99
CA LEU A 409 -3.99 1.93 -26.04
C LEU A 409 -5.09 1.04 -26.65
N ARG A 410 -5.83 1.52 -27.66
CA ARG A 410 -6.99 0.84 -28.25
C ARG A 410 -6.77 -0.61 -28.72
N PRO A 411 -5.59 -1.01 -29.24
CA PRO A 411 -5.35 -2.39 -29.67
C PRO A 411 -5.28 -3.42 -28.53
N TYR A 412 -5.11 -2.98 -27.29
CA TYR A 412 -4.84 -3.85 -26.13
C TYR A 412 -6.08 -4.02 -25.25
N THR A 413 -6.13 -5.12 -24.51
CA THR A 413 -7.19 -5.34 -23.53
C THR A 413 -6.98 -4.48 -22.28
N VAL A 414 -8.06 -4.13 -21.60
CA VAL A 414 -8.02 -3.36 -20.35
C VAL A 414 -7.08 -3.98 -19.32
N THR A 415 -7.08 -5.31 -19.18
CA THR A 415 -6.22 -6.02 -18.21
C THR A 415 -4.74 -5.96 -18.54
N GLU A 416 -4.37 -5.66 -19.80
CA GLU A 416 -2.97 -5.49 -20.20
C GLU A 416 -2.49 -4.05 -19.96
N THR A 417 -3.40 -3.07 -19.99
CA THR A 417 -3.06 -1.65 -19.92
C THR A 417 -3.13 -1.06 -18.52
N ILE A 418 -3.90 -1.65 -17.61
CA ILE A 418 -4.04 -1.14 -16.23
C ILE A 418 -3.12 -1.86 -15.23
N VAL A 419 -2.88 -1.23 -14.07
CA VAL A 419 -2.11 -1.83 -12.96
C VAL A 419 -2.73 -3.15 -12.51
N ASN A 420 -4.02 -3.14 -12.19
CA ASN A 420 -4.76 -4.33 -11.78
C ASN A 420 -6.28 -4.11 -11.92
N ARG A 421 -7.09 -5.16 -11.81
CA ARG A 421 -8.55 -5.06 -11.99
C ARG A 421 -9.31 -4.10 -11.03
N PHE A 422 -8.67 -3.66 -9.94
CA PHE A 422 -9.24 -2.73 -8.96
C PHE A 422 -8.65 -1.33 -9.07
N ASP A 423 -7.69 -1.14 -9.98
CA ASP A 423 -6.98 0.10 -10.19
C ASP A 423 -6.75 0.32 -11.68
N THR A 424 -7.48 1.28 -12.24
CA THR A 424 -7.44 1.64 -13.65
C THR A 424 -6.29 2.56 -14.03
N HIS A 425 -5.38 2.89 -13.11
CA HIS A 425 -4.14 3.62 -13.44
C HIS A 425 -3.29 2.86 -14.48
N PRO A 426 -2.42 3.56 -15.24
CA PRO A 426 -1.60 2.94 -16.28
C PRO A 426 -0.63 1.91 -15.70
N GLY A 427 -0.79 0.66 -16.14
CA GLY A 427 0.14 -0.43 -15.87
C GLY A 427 1.38 -0.38 -16.76
N PRO A 428 2.28 -1.37 -16.64
CA PRO A 428 3.59 -1.35 -17.33
C PRO A 428 3.51 -1.17 -18.85
N LEU A 429 2.53 -1.79 -19.51
CA LEU A 429 2.36 -1.65 -20.96
C LEU A 429 1.93 -0.24 -21.34
N ALA A 430 0.97 0.35 -20.64
CA ALA A 430 0.50 1.71 -20.93
C ALA A 430 1.59 2.75 -20.67
N GLN A 431 2.40 2.56 -19.62
CA GLN A 431 3.58 3.37 -19.32
C GLN A 431 4.62 3.28 -20.46
N GLN A 432 4.91 2.07 -20.96
CA GLN A 432 5.80 1.89 -22.11
C GLN A 432 5.28 2.60 -23.37
N LEU A 433 3.99 2.44 -23.69
CA LEU A 433 3.39 3.07 -24.87
C LEU A 433 3.43 4.60 -24.79
N ALA A 434 3.27 5.18 -23.59
CA ALA A 434 3.41 6.61 -23.38
C ALA A 434 4.84 7.09 -23.59
N ALA A 435 5.83 6.34 -23.09
CA ALA A 435 7.24 6.65 -23.32
C ALA A 435 7.59 6.63 -24.82
N ASP A 436 7.13 5.60 -25.55
CA ASP A 436 7.37 5.47 -26.99
C ASP A 436 6.72 6.61 -27.78
N ALA A 437 5.49 6.99 -27.41
CA ALA A 437 4.76 8.07 -28.06
C ALA A 437 5.40 9.45 -27.78
N LEU A 438 5.84 9.69 -26.55
CA LEU A 438 6.56 10.91 -26.17
C LEU A 438 7.94 10.99 -26.84
N TYR A 439 8.67 9.88 -26.91
CA TYR A 439 9.96 9.82 -27.60
C TYR A 439 9.80 10.24 -29.07
N ALA A 440 8.82 9.68 -29.78
CA ALA A 440 8.50 10.08 -31.14
C ALA A 440 8.09 11.56 -31.24
N ALA A 441 7.30 12.07 -30.29
CA ALA A 441 6.88 13.46 -30.26
C ALA A 441 8.06 14.43 -30.09
N ILE A 442 9.00 14.11 -29.19
CA ILE A 442 10.20 14.92 -28.93
C ILE A 442 11.09 14.95 -30.16
N GLN A 443 11.41 13.77 -30.73
CA GLN A 443 12.28 13.64 -31.91
C GLN A 443 11.72 14.33 -33.16
N ASN A 444 10.40 14.33 -33.36
CA ASN A 444 9.79 14.97 -34.54
C ASN A 444 9.78 16.51 -34.49
N GLY A 445 10.11 17.12 -33.35
CA GLY A 445 10.18 18.58 -33.19
C GLY A 445 11.60 19.13 -33.01
N GLU A 446 12.61 18.28 -33.20
CA GLU A 446 13.99 18.70 -33.54
C GLU A 446 14.10 18.89 -35.05
#